data_AF-A0A7J8GRJ4-F1
#
_entry.id   AF-A0A7J8GRJ4-F1
#
_cell.length_a   1.000
_cell.length_b   1.000
_cell.length_c   1.000
_cell.angle_alpha   90.00
_cell.angle_beta   90.00
_cell.angle_gamma   90.00
#
_symmetry.space_group_name_H-M   'P 1'
#
loop_
_entity.id
_entity.type
_entity.pdbx_description
1 polymer ?
#
loop_
_entity_poly.entity_id
_entity_poly.type
_entity_poly.pdbx_seq_one_letter_code
_entity_poly.pdbx_strand_id
1 'polypeptide(L)'
;MEVGWYRPPFSRVVHLYRNGKDQDGEQAPEYRGRTELLKDTIGEGKATLRIRNVRFSDEGGFTCFFRDHSYQEEAAMELKVEDPFYWVGPGALVAIAVLPVLLLQLAAGLLFLRLQRRLRGKLRAEIENLHRTFDPHFLRVPCWKITLFAIVPVLGPLVALIICYNWLHRRLAGQFLEELRNPF
;
A
#
# COMPACT_ATOMS: atom_id res chain seq x y z
N MET A 1 -26.78 28.40 -21.91
CA MET A 1 -25.81 27.30 -21.75
C MET A 1 -25.79 26.76 -20.33
N GLU A 2 -25.91 25.44 -20.23
CA GLU A 2 -25.73 24.63 -19.04
C GLU A 2 -24.83 23.45 -19.37
N VAL A 3 -23.96 23.08 -18.43
CA VAL A 3 -23.06 21.94 -18.57
C VAL A 3 -23.11 21.15 -17.28
N GLY A 4 -23.22 19.82 -17.38
CA GLY A 4 -23.25 19.00 -16.18
C GLY A 4 -22.75 17.59 -16.41
N TRP A 5 -22.49 16.92 -15.29
CA TRP A 5 -22.09 15.52 -15.23
C TRP A 5 -23.00 14.80 -14.26
N TYR A 6 -23.40 13.60 -14.64
CA TYR A 6 -24.13 12.69 -13.75
C TYR A 6 -23.64 11.25 -13.90
N ARG A 7 -23.98 10.41 -12.93
CA ARG A 7 -23.68 8.97 -12.98
C ARG A 7 -24.94 8.13 -13.22
N PRO A 8 -24.91 7.16 -14.15
CA PRO A 8 -25.94 6.14 -14.24
C PRO A 8 -25.88 5.18 -13.03
N PRO A 9 -26.95 4.42 -12.74
CA PRO A 9 -28.25 4.45 -13.42
C PRO A 9 -29.22 5.50 -12.86
N PHE A 10 -28.89 6.14 -11.72
CA PHE A 10 -29.83 7.02 -10.99
C PHE A 10 -29.65 8.52 -11.27
N SER A 11 -28.92 8.87 -12.33
CA SER A 11 -28.61 10.26 -12.71
C SER A 11 -28.12 11.12 -11.55
N ARG A 12 -27.25 10.56 -10.70
CA ARG A 12 -26.69 11.29 -9.55
C ARG A 12 -25.84 12.44 -10.06
N VAL A 13 -26.18 13.67 -9.68
CA VAL A 13 -25.49 14.88 -10.14
C VAL A 13 -24.09 14.94 -9.53
N VAL A 14 -23.08 14.87 -10.38
CA VAL A 14 -21.66 14.98 -10.01
C VAL A 14 -21.25 16.44 -9.98
N HIS A 15 -21.64 17.19 -11.01
CA HIS A 15 -21.37 18.62 -11.13
C HIS A 15 -22.39 19.26 -12.05
N LEU A 16 -22.75 20.51 -11.77
CA LEU A 16 -23.68 21.28 -12.60
C LEU A 16 -23.23 22.74 -12.65
N TYR A 17 -23.11 23.26 -13.86
CA TYR A 17 -22.83 24.65 -14.16
C TYR A 17 -24.01 25.24 -14.95
N ARG A 18 -24.63 26.27 -14.40
CA ARG A 18 -25.83 26.92 -14.95
C ARG A 18 -25.78 28.41 -14.62
N ASN A 19 -26.23 29.25 -15.55
CA ASN A 19 -26.30 30.71 -15.36
C ASN A 19 -24.97 31.35 -14.93
N GLY A 20 -23.85 30.85 -15.47
CA GLY A 20 -22.53 31.39 -15.19
C GLY A 20 -21.93 30.97 -13.83
N LYS A 21 -22.56 30.04 -13.10
CA LYS A 21 -22.14 29.64 -11.75
C LYS A 21 -22.25 28.13 -11.53
N ASP A 22 -21.36 27.62 -10.69
CA ASP A 22 -21.38 26.25 -10.20
C ASP A 22 -22.54 26.09 -9.20
N GLN A 23 -23.33 25.03 -9.36
CA GLN A 23 -24.55 24.76 -8.57
C GLN A 23 -24.27 23.70 -7.49
N ASP A 24 -23.46 24.06 -6.50
CA ASP A 24 -23.01 23.11 -5.46
C ASP A 24 -24.16 22.50 -4.63
N GLY A 25 -25.29 23.21 -4.51
CA GLY A 25 -26.47 22.70 -3.80
C GLY A 25 -27.16 21.52 -4.51
N GLU A 26 -27.07 21.45 -5.84
CA GLU A 26 -27.68 20.39 -6.65
C GLU A 26 -26.78 19.14 -6.76
N GLN A 27 -25.50 19.24 -6.38
CA GLN A 27 -24.56 18.11 -6.39
C GLN A 27 -24.92 17.08 -5.32
N ALA A 28 -24.71 15.81 -5.66
CA ALA A 28 -24.82 14.72 -4.70
C ALA A 28 -23.78 14.89 -3.57
N PRO A 29 -24.11 14.53 -2.31
CA PRO A 29 -23.24 14.76 -1.15
C PRO A 29 -21.81 14.23 -1.32
N GLU A 30 -21.63 13.10 -2.00
CA GLU A 30 -20.33 12.48 -2.25
C GLU A 30 -19.38 13.29 -3.17
N TYR A 31 -19.92 14.24 -3.94
CA TYR A 31 -19.17 15.08 -4.90
C TYR A 31 -19.04 16.55 -4.47
N ARG A 32 -19.82 17.00 -3.49
CA ARG A 32 -19.79 18.38 -2.99
C ARG A 32 -18.40 18.79 -2.54
N GLY A 33 -17.92 19.93 -3.07
CA GLY A 33 -16.60 20.49 -2.75
C GLY A 33 -15.41 19.69 -3.30
N ARG A 34 -15.65 18.59 -4.02
CA ARG A 34 -14.62 17.78 -4.69
C ARG A 34 -14.58 18.05 -6.19
N THR A 35 -15.66 18.55 -6.78
CA THR A 35 -15.76 18.75 -8.23
C THR A 35 -15.57 20.21 -8.61
N GLU A 36 -14.97 20.43 -9.77
CA GLU A 36 -14.72 21.76 -10.31
C GLU A 36 -14.73 21.72 -11.84
N LEU A 37 -15.50 22.62 -12.45
CA LEU A 37 -15.46 22.83 -13.88
C LEU A 37 -14.30 23.77 -14.26
N LEU A 38 -13.41 23.31 -15.13
CA LEU A 38 -12.34 24.13 -15.69
C LEU A 38 -12.92 25.07 -16.75
N LYS A 39 -12.84 26.39 -16.50
CA LYS A 39 -13.53 27.41 -17.31
C LYS A 39 -12.68 27.93 -18.47
N ASP A 40 -11.38 27.68 -18.45
CA ASP A 40 -10.40 28.25 -19.39
C ASP A 40 -10.67 27.85 -20.85
N THR A 41 -11.19 26.65 -21.09
CA THR A 41 -11.41 26.10 -22.43
C THR A 41 -12.88 26.05 -22.86
N ILE A 42 -13.81 26.53 -22.00
CA ILE A 42 -15.25 26.53 -22.30
C ILE A 42 -15.57 27.39 -23.53
N GLY A 43 -14.86 28.51 -23.71
CA GLY A 43 -15.01 29.36 -24.89
C GLY A 43 -14.66 28.68 -26.22
N GLU A 44 -13.87 27.60 -26.17
CA GLU A 44 -13.53 26.77 -27.33
C GLU A 44 -14.52 25.59 -27.53
N GLY A 45 -15.58 25.51 -26.73
CA GLY A 45 -16.52 24.39 -26.75
C GLY A 45 -16.01 23.13 -26.03
N LYS A 46 -14.92 23.22 -25.27
CA LYS A 46 -14.39 22.11 -24.47
C LYS A 46 -14.71 22.33 -23.00
N ALA A 47 -15.30 21.34 -22.34
CA ALA A 47 -15.51 21.39 -20.90
C ALA A 47 -14.78 20.24 -20.23
N THR A 48 -14.11 20.53 -19.11
CA THR A 48 -13.36 19.53 -18.37
C THR A 48 -13.77 19.58 -16.91
N LEU A 49 -14.21 18.43 -16.40
CA LEU A 49 -14.51 18.24 -14.99
C LEU A 49 -13.27 17.75 -14.26
N ARG A 50 -12.87 18.46 -13.21
CA ARG A 50 -11.83 18.03 -12.27
C ARG A 50 -12.49 17.48 -11.01
N ILE A 51 -12.15 16.24 -10.64
CA ILE A 51 -12.53 15.62 -9.37
C ILE A 51 -11.30 15.59 -8.46
N ARG A 52 -11.39 16.18 -7.28
CA ARG A 52 -10.33 16.24 -6.26
C ARG A 52 -10.46 15.03 -5.31
N ASN A 53 -9.31 14.53 -4.86
CA ASN A 53 -9.20 13.38 -3.96
C ASN A 53 -10.01 12.18 -4.49
N VAL A 54 -9.65 11.69 -5.68
CA VAL A 54 -10.34 10.57 -6.35
C VAL A 54 -10.29 9.33 -5.46
N ARG A 55 -11.40 8.60 -5.40
CA ARG A 55 -11.59 7.37 -4.60
C ARG A 55 -11.97 6.22 -5.52
N PHE A 56 -11.75 4.98 -5.08
CA PHE A 56 -12.23 3.79 -5.81
C PHE A 56 -13.75 3.79 -6.02
N SER A 57 -14.53 4.42 -5.12
CA SER A 57 -15.98 4.59 -5.30
C SER A 57 -16.37 5.48 -6.48
N ASP A 58 -15.44 6.32 -6.96
CA ASP A 58 -15.68 7.17 -8.13
C ASP A 58 -15.51 6.39 -9.44
N GLU A 59 -14.86 5.23 -9.44
CA GLU A 59 -14.68 4.38 -10.62
C GLU A 59 -16.02 4.00 -11.26
N GLY A 60 -16.09 4.10 -12.59
CA GLY A 60 -17.22 3.65 -13.41
C GLY A 60 -17.70 4.71 -14.40
N GLY A 61 -18.94 4.55 -14.86
CA GLY A 61 -19.54 5.41 -15.88
C GLY A 61 -19.91 6.81 -15.38
N PHE A 62 -19.70 7.79 -16.25
CA PHE A 62 -20.15 9.18 -16.14
C PHE A 62 -20.77 9.58 -17.48
N THR A 63 -21.78 10.44 -17.43
CA THR A 63 -22.33 11.09 -18.62
C THR A 63 -22.22 12.59 -18.44
N CYS A 64 -21.62 13.26 -19.41
CA CYS A 64 -21.66 14.71 -19.49
C CYS A 64 -22.76 15.15 -20.45
N PHE A 65 -23.33 16.32 -20.19
CA PHE A 65 -24.30 16.93 -21.08
C PHE A 65 -24.01 18.41 -21.29
N PHE A 66 -24.34 18.89 -22.49
CA PHE A 66 -24.38 20.29 -22.83
C PHE A 66 -25.80 20.64 -23.24
N ARG A 67 -26.40 21.61 -22.55
CA ARG A 67 -27.75 22.08 -22.85
C ARG A 67 -27.72 23.56 -23.18
N ASP A 68 -28.30 23.92 -24.31
CA ASP A 68 -28.55 25.30 -24.67
C ASP A 68 -29.98 25.47 -25.19
N HIS A 69 -30.77 26.26 -24.46
CA HIS A 69 -32.21 26.38 -24.68
C HIS A 69 -32.90 25.01 -24.73
N SER A 70 -33.43 24.62 -25.89
CA SER A 70 -34.11 23.33 -26.12
C SER A 70 -33.20 22.23 -26.63
N TYR A 71 -31.95 22.53 -27.00
CA TYR A 71 -31.01 21.56 -27.54
C TYR A 71 -30.16 20.98 -26.41
N GLN A 72 -30.03 19.65 -26.39
CA GLN A 72 -29.23 18.93 -25.43
C GLN A 72 -28.50 17.79 -26.14
N GLU A 73 -27.20 17.69 -25.88
CA GLU A 73 -26.35 16.61 -26.35
C GLU A 73 -25.60 16.01 -25.16
N GLU A 74 -25.36 14.70 -25.22
CA GLU A 74 -24.76 13.93 -24.13
C GLU A 74 -23.62 13.05 -24.63
N ALA A 75 -22.61 12.84 -23.80
CA ALA A 75 -21.54 11.90 -24.07
C ALA A 75 -21.21 11.08 -22.82
N ALA A 76 -21.12 9.76 -22.99
CA ALA A 76 -20.73 8.84 -21.94
C ALA A 76 -19.21 8.68 -21.90
N MET A 77 -18.66 8.53 -20.70
CA MET A 77 -17.26 8.27 -20.43
C MET A 77 -17.11 7.29 -19.26
N GLU A 78 -15.99 6.60 -19.20
CA GLU A 78 -15.66 5.67 -18.11
C GLU A 78 -14.41 6.17 -17.39
N LEU A 79 -14.52 6.33 -16.07
CA LEU A 79 -13.40 6.67 -15.20
C LEU A 79 -12.85 5.38 -14.59
N LYS A 80 -11.57 5.09 -14.80
CA LYS A 80 -10.85 3.99 -14.14
C LYS A 80 -9.89 4.54 -13.10
N VAL A 81 -9.86 3.95 -11.91
CA VAL A 81 -9.03 4.39 -10.79
C VAL A 81 -7.99 3.30 -10.49
N GLU A 82 -6.72 3.60 -10.74
CA GLU A 82 -5.64 2.66 -10.47
C GLU A 82 -5.13 2.78 -9.03
N ASP A 83 -4.92 1.64 -8.37
CA ASP A 83 -4.23 1.56 -7.08
C ASP A 83 -2.72 1.47 -7.31
N PRO A 84 -1.89 2.46 -6.94
CA PRO A 84 -0.43 2.36 -7.07
C PRO A 84 0.18 1.26 -6.18
N PHE A 85 -0.55 0.76 -5.18
CA PHE A 85 -0.11 -0.24 -4.22
C PHE A 85 -0.73 -1.63 -4.43
N TYR A 86 -1.37 -1.89 -5.57
CA TYR A 86 -1.99 -3.19 -5.87
C TYR A 86 -1.04 -4.40 -5.71
N TRP A 87 0.27 -4.18 -5.84
CA TRP A 87 1.32 -5.19 -5.68
C TRP A 87 1.67 -5.50 -4.21
N VAL A 88 1.27 -4.64 -3.26
CA VAL A 88 1.53 -4.79 -1.82
C VAL A 88 0.53 -5.77 -1.19
N GLY A 89 0.56 -7.02 -1.64
CA GLY A 89 -0.24 -8.10 -1.06
C GLY A 89 0.38 -8.73 0.20
N PRO A 90 -0.32 -9.62 0.90
CA PRO A 90 0.21 -10.33 2.07
C PRO A 90 1.55 -11.04 1.79
N GLY A 91 1.69 -11.65 0.61
CA GLY A 91 2.94 -12.29 0.19
C GLY A 91 4.10 -11.30 0.00
N ALA A 92 3.83 -10.13 -0.58
CA ALA A 92 4.83 -9.08 -0.76
C ALA A 92 5.30 -8.54 0.60
N LEU A 93 4.38 -8.35 1.55
CA LEU A 93 4.72 -7.94 2.93
C LEU A 93 5.60 -8.97 3.64
N VAL A 94 5.29 -10.26 3.51
CA VAL A 94 6.12 -11.34 4.06
C VAL A 94 7.50 -11.33 3.42
N ALA A 95 7.59 -11.18 2.09
CA ALA A 95 8.88 -11.11 1.40
C ALA A 95 9.70 -9.90 1.87
N ILE A 96 9.09 -8.71 1.96
CA ILE A 96 9.72 -7.48 2.45
C ILE A 96 10.22 -7.65 3.88
N ALA A 97 9.51 -8.39 4.73
CA ALA A 97 9.93 -8.65 6.11
C ALA A 97 11.03 -9.71 6.22
N VAL A 98 10.94 -10.80 5.46
CA VAL A 98 11.82 -11.98 5.59
C VAL A 98 13.14 -11.81 4.86
N LEU A 99 13.15 -11.20 3.67
CA LEU A 99 14.36 -11.03 2.87
C LEU A 99 15.48 -10.28 3.62
N PRO A 100 15.22 -9.12 4.26
CA PRO A 100 16.24 -8.40 5.02
C PRO A 100 16.78 -9.21 6.20
N VAL A 101 15.90 -9.95 6.90
CA VAL A 101 16.30 -10.81 8.02
C VAL A 101 17.22 -11.93 7.54
N LEU A 102 16.86 -12.59 6.44
CA LEU A 102 17.67 -13.65 5.84
C LEU A 102 19.04 -13.12 5.39
N LEU A 103 19.07 -11.95 4.72
CA LEU A 103 20.31 -11.30 4.30
C LEU A 103 21.19 -10.96 5.50
N LEU A 104 20.60 -10.44 6.59
CA LEU A 104 21.32 -10.12 7.82
C LEU A 104 21.89 -11.38 8.50
N GLN A 105 21.13 -12.48 8.52
CA GLN A 105 21.61 -13.77 9.03
C GLN A 105 22.77 -14.33 8.20
N LEU A 106 22.68 -14.27 6.86
CA LEU A 106 23.76 -14.71 5.97
C LEU A 106 25.01 -13.84 6.15
N ALA A 107 24.85 -12.52 6.28
CA ALA A 107 25.96 -11.59 6.52
C ALA A 107 26.64 -11.85 7.88
N ALA A 108 25.85 -12.02 8.95
CA ALA A 108 26.35 -12.35 10.27
C ALA A 108 27.07 -13.72 10.29
N GLY A 109 26.49 -14.73 9.65
CA GLY A 109 27.11 -16.05 9.50
C GLY A 109 28.44 -16.00 8.74
N LEU A 110 28.51 -15.25 7.63
CA LEU A 110 29.74 -15.05 6.88
C LEU A 110 30.80 -14.31 7.71
N LEU A 111 30.41 -13.26 8.44
CA LEU A 111 31.30 -12.52 9.33
C LEU A 111 31.87 -13.44 10.42
N PHE A 112 31.01 -14.24 11.04
CA PHE A 112 31.42 -15.21 12.06
C PHE A 112 32.40 -16.24 11.49
N LEU A 113 32.14 -16.79 10.30
CA LEU A 113 33.07 -17.71 9.63
C LEU A 113 34.41 -17.05 9.32
N ARG A 114 34.41 -15.78 8.86
CA ARG A 114 35.64 -15.01 8.63
C ARG A 114 36.41 -14.80 9.94
N LEU A 115 35.72 -14.43 11.01
CA LEU A 115 36.30 -14.28 12.35
C LEU A 115 36.88 -15.61 12.85
N GLN A 116 36.15 -16.71 12.70
CA GLN A 116 36.64 -18.04 13.07
C GLN A 116 37.85 -18.47 12.25
N ARG A 117 37.90 -18.17 10.94
CA ARG A 117 39.09 -18.44 10.11
C ARG A 117 40.27 -17.58 10.51
N ARG A 118 40.04 -16.30 10.81
CA ARG A 118 41.09 -15.37 11.28
C ARG A 118 41.65 -15.79 12.64
N LEU A 119 40.77 -16.13 13.57
CA LEU A 119 41.13 -16.66 14.89
C LEU A 119 41.77 -18.03 14.77
N ARG A 120 41.28 -18.96 13.94
CA ARG A 120 41.96 -20.23 13.67
C ARG A 120 43.32 -20.02 13.02
N GLY A 121 43.50 -19.04 12.14
CA GLY A 121 44.80 -18.71 11.54
C GLY A 121 45.79 -18.19 12.58
N LYS A 122 45.36 -17.24 13.42
CA LYS A 122 46.15 -16.74 14.56
C LYS A 122 46.46 -17.86 15.55
N LEU A 123 45.44 -18.60 15.97
CA LEU A 123 45.56 -19.72 16.90
C LEU A 123 46.43 -20.84 16.31
N ARG A 124 46.44 -21.09 14.99
CA ARG A 124 47.35 -22.06 14.38
C ARG A 124 48.81 -21.58 14.45
N ALA A 125 49.07 -20.29 14.16
CA ALA A 125 50.40 -19.71 14.31
C ALA A 125 50.89 -19.71 15.77
N GLU A 126 49.99 -19.46 16.72
CA GLU A 126 50.28 -19.53 18.16
C GLU A 126 50.42 -20.99 18.63
N ILE A 127 49.58 -21.93 18.16
CA ILE A 127 49.62 -23.36 18.47
C ILE A 127 50.85 -24.01 17.86
N GLU A 128 51.34 -23.62 16.68
CA GLU A 128 52.60 -24.14 16.12
C GLU A 128 53.79 -23.76 17.01
N ASN A 129 53.71 -22.61 17.67
CA ASN A 129 54.64 -22.18 18.73
C ASN A 129 54.37 -22.88 20.07
N LEU A 130 53.12 -23.28 20.35
CA LEU A 130 52.64 -23.91 21.58
C LEU A 130 52.35 -25.43 21.42
N HIS A 131 52.88 -26.10 20.38
CA HIS A 131 52.60 -27.50 20.05
C HIS A 131 53.40 -28.47 20.94
N ARG A 132 53.86 -28.01 22.10
CA ARG A 132 54.45 -28.88 23.12
C ARG A 132 53.50 -29.29 24.24
N THR A 133 52.28 -28.73 24.34
CA THR A 133 51.56 -28.88 25.62
C THR A 133 50.03 -28.95 25.67
N PHE A 134 49.21 -28.93 24.61
CA PHE A 134 47.75 -28.97 24.86
C PHE A 134 46.85 -29.75 23.88
N ASP A 135 45.85 -30.39 24.51
CA ASP A 135 44.87 -31.40 24.06
C ASP A 135 43.62 -30.75 23.39
N PRO A 136 43.06 -31.29 22.28
CA PRO A 136 42.11 -30.58 21.39
C PRO A 136 40.63 -30.62 21.84
N HIS A 137 40.34 -30.82 23.13
CA HIS A 137 38.98 -31.07 23.61
C HIS A 137 38.11 -29.80 23.83
N PHE A 138 38.66 -28.59 23.76
CA PHE A 138 37.99 -27.40 24.33
C PHE A 138 37.09 -26.58 23.37
N LEU A 139 37.01 -26.90 22.08
CA LEU A 139 36.29 -26.07 21.09
C LEU A 139 35.22 -26.87 20.33
N ARG A 140 34.25 -27.42 21.06
CA ARG A 140 33.01 -27.95 20.46
C ARG A 140 31.81 -27.20 21.03
N VAL A 141 31.48 -26.06 20.43
CA VAL A 141 30.18 -25.43 20.66
C VAL A 141 29.13 -26.37 20.04
N PRO A 142 28.26 -26.98 20.84
CA PRO A 142 27.37 -28.02 20.34
C PRO A 142 26.31 -27.38 19.42
N CYS A 143 26.09 -27.98 18.24
CA CYS A 143 25.35 -27.38 17.13
C CYS A 143 23.93 -26.92 17.49
N TRP A 144 23.30 -27.52 18.50
CA TRP A 144 21.97 -27.15 19.00
C TRP A 144 21.89 -25.75 19.64
N LYS A 145 23.00 -25.23 20.18
CA LYS A 145 23.05 -23.85 20.68
C LYS A 145 22.96 -22.82 19.56
N ILE A 146 23.48 -23.13 18.36
CA ILE A 146 23.42 -22.25 17.19
C ILE A 146 22.01 -22.20 16.61
N THR A 147 21.31 -23.36 16.56
CA THR A 147 19.90 -23.40 16.17
C THR A 147 19.00 -22.66 17.16
N LEU A 148 19.27 -22.73 18.47
CA LEU A 148 18.51 -21.99 19.48
C LEU A 148 18.62 -20.46 19.30
N PHE A 149 19.82 -19.95 18.99
CA PHE A 149 20.07 -18.51 18.79
C PHE A 149 19.53 -17.98 17.45
N ALA A 150 19.39 -18.81 16.42
CA ALA A 150 18.90 -18.39 15.10
C ALA A 150 17.37 -18.49 14.98
N ILE A 151 16.75 -19.49 15.59
CA ILE A 151 15.33 -19.81 15.40
C ILE A 151 14.43 -18.97 16.32
N VAL A 152 14.83 -18.78 17.57
CA VAL A 152 14.03 -18.10 18.60
C VAL A 152 13.77 -16.61 18.28
N PRO A 153 14.74 -15.82 17.77
CA PRO A 153 14.49 -14.41 17.44
C PRO A 153 13.66 -14.19 16.16
N VAL A 154 13.49 -15.21 15.32
CA VAL A 154 12.71 -15.11 14.07
C VAL A 154 11.24 -15.50 14.29
N LEU A 155 10.99 -16.51 15.12
CA LEU A 155 9.63 -16.97 15.41
C LEU A 155 8.83 -15.94 16.23
N GLY A 156 9.45 -15.24 17.18
CA GLY A 156 8.77 -14.24 18.01
C GLY A 156 8.15 -13.09 17.21
N PRO A 157 8.92 -12.38 16.37
CA PRO A 157 8.41 -11.30 15.53
C PRO A 157 7.36 -11.76 14.52
N LEU A 158 7.51 -12.96 13.95
CA LEU A 158 6.52 -13.52 13.01
C LEU A 158 5.17 -13.76 13.69
N VAL A 159 5.16 -14.35 14.89
CA VAL A 159 3.93 -14.56 15.65
C VAL A 159 3.29 -13.23 16.05
N ALA A 160 4.08 -12.26 16.50
CA ALA A 160 3.58 -10.93 16.83
C ALA A 160 2.96 -10.21 15.61
N LEU A 161 3.59 -10.31 14.44
CA LEU A 161 3.05 -9.76 13.18
C LEU A 161 1.74 -10.41 12.78
N ILE A 162 1.62 -11.74 12.89
CA ILE A 162 0.36 -12.46 12.59
C ILE A 162 -0.77 -12.03 13.53
N ILE A 163 -0.48 -11.89 14.83
CA ILE A 163 -1.47 -11.42 15.82
C ILE A 163 -1.90 -9.98 15.51
N CYS A 164 -0.93 -9.09 15.22
CA CYS A 164 -1.20 -7.69 14.91
C CYS A 164 -2.00 -7.54 13.61
N TYR A 165 -1.67 -8.34 12.59
CA TYR A 165 -2.41 -8.40 11.33
C TYR A 165 -3.84 -8.87 11.54
N ASN A 166 -4.05 -9.99 12.24
CA ASN A 166 -5.40 -10.50 12.52
C ASN A 166 -6.25 -9.52 13.33
N TRP A 167 -5.63 -8.79 14.26
CA TRP A 167 -6.31 -7.74 15.02
C TRP A 167 -6.69 -6.54 14.15
N LEU A 168 -5.74 -6.03 13.33
CA LEU A 168 -5.99 -4.93 12.41
C LEU A 168 -7.08 -5.27 11.39
N HIS A 169 -7.03 -6.48 10.85
CA HIS A 169 -8.00 -6.94 9.85
C HIS A 169 -9.40 -7.09 10.44
N ARG A 170 -9.53 -7.57 11.69
CA ARG A 170 -10.83 -7.58 12.41
C ARG A 170 -11.33 -6.16 12.70
N ARG A 171 -10.44 -5.24 13.04
CA ARG A 171 -10.80 -3.85 13.31
C ARG A 171 -11.28 -3.13 12.04
N LEU A 172 -10.57 -3.29 10.93
CA LEU A 172 -10.96 -2.75 9.63
C LEU A 172 -12.28 -3.38 9.13
N ALA A 173 -12.46 -4.70 9.30
CA ALA A 173 -13.74 -5.35 8.99
C ALA A 173 -14.89 -4.82 9.86
N GLY A 174 -14.62 -4.52 11.14
CA GLY A 174 -15.59 -3.90 12.05
C GLY A 174 -15.96 -2.47 11.65
N GLN A 175 -14.97 -1.65 11.29
CA GLN A 175 -15.21 -0.28 10.82
C GLN A 175 -15.97 -0.27 9.48
N PHE A 176 -15.64 -1.18 8.56
CA PHE A 176 -16.35 -1.33 7.30
C PHE A 176 -17.81 -1.77 7.50
N LEU A 177 -18.07 -2.66 8.47
CA LEU A 177 -19.43 -3.06 8.85
C LEU A 177 -20.22 -1.93 9.52
N GLU A 178 -19.56 -1.06 10.30
CA GLU A 178 -20.22 0.13 10.87
C GLU A 178 -20.56 1.18 9.82
N GLU A 179 -19.67 1.39 8.85
CA GLU A 179 -19.88 2.33 7.74
C GLU A 179 -21.00 1.85 6.79
N LEU A 180 -21.17 0.54 6.63
CA LEU A 180 -22.35 -0.05 5.96
C LEU A 180 -23.64 0.02 6.81
N ARG A 181 -23.54 0.07 8.15
CA ARG A 181 -24.69 0.06 9.05
C ARG A 181 -25.31 1.45 9.25
N ASN A 182 -24.54 2.53 9.17
CA ASN A 182 -25.04 3.91 9.23
C ASN A 182 -24.62 4.70 7.98
N PRO A 183 -25.41 4.61 6.89
CA PRO A 183 -25.11 5.32 5.65
C PRO A 183 -25.63 6.77 5.63
N PHE A 184 -26.03 7.34 6.79
CA PHE A 184 -26.67 8.65 6.91
C PHE A 184 -25.85 9.62 7.76
#